data_AF-A0A1Q7GF85-F1
#
_entry.id   AF-A0A1Q7GF85-F1
#
_cell.length_a   1.000
_cell.length_b   1.000
_cell.length_c   1.000
_cell.angle_alpha   90.00
_cell.angle_beta   90.00
_cell.angle_gamma   90.00
#
_symmetry.space_group_name_H-M   'P 1'
#
loop_
_entity.id
_entity.type
_entity.pdbx_description
1 polymer ?
#
loop_
_entity_poly.entity_id
_entity_poly.type
_entity_poly.pdbx_seq_one_letter_code
_entity_poly.pdbx_strand_id
1 'polypeptide(L)' 'MLFNAHHEPLTFTLPSGDWGEHWLGVLDASAPLSEESDRVVKAGEQFQVEARSLVLLRRAD' A
#
# COMPACT_ATOMS: atom_id res chain seq x y z
N MET A 1 -3.60 -6.09 0.07
CA MET A 1 -4.15 -5.25 -1.02
C MET A 1 -4.99 -4.14 -0.39
N LEU A 2 -4.84 -2.92 -0.88
CA LEU A 2 -5.58 -1.74 -0.43
C LEU A 2 -6.42 -1.24 -1.61
N PHE A 3 -7.72 -1.08 -1.42
CA PHE A 3 -8.65 -0.66 -2.48
C PHE A 3 -9.48 0.53 -2.00
N ASN A 4 -9.24 1.69 -2.60
CA ASN A 4 -9.98 2.91 -2.31
C ASN A 4 -11.04 3.16 -3.40
N ALA A 5 -12.25 2.66 -3.17
CA ALA A 5 -13.42 2.98 -3.99
C ALA A 5 -14.13 4.28 -3.56
N HIS A 6 -13.53 5.07 -2.66
CA HIS A 6 -14.02 6.40 -2.26
C HIS A 6 -13.46 7.50 -3.15
N HIS A 7 -14.11 8.67 -3.13
CA HIS A 7 -13.83 9.78 -4.06
C HIS A 7 -12.81 10.76 -3.49
N GLU A 8 -12.43 10.55 -2.23
CA GLU A 8 -11.36 11.24 -1.54
C GLU A 8 -10.24 10.25 -1.24
N PRO A 9 -8.99 10.73 -1.06
CA PRO A 9 -7.90 9.91 -0.53
C PRO A 9 -8.28 9.33 0.84
N LEU A 10 -7.90 8.08 1.08
CA LEU A 10 -8.12 7.39 2.35
C LEU A 10 -6.81 6.89 2.92
N THR A 11 -6.65 7.06 4.24
CA THR A 11 -5.51 6.51 4.98
C THR A 11 -5.89 5.16 5.57
N PHE A 12 -5.19 4.11 5.16
CA PHE A 12 -5.31 2.77 5.69
C PHE A 12 -4.24 2.55 6.77
N THR A 13 -4.56 1.79 7.81
CA THR A 13 -3.55 1.28 8.76
C THR A 13 -3.17 -0.14 8.33
N LEU A 14 -1.88 -0.40 8.15
CA LEU A 14 -1.40 -1.72 7.75
C LEU A 14 -1.57 -2.75 8.89
N PRO A 15 -1.72 -4.04 8.57
CA PRO A 15 -1.82 -5.10 9.59
C PRO A 15 -0.65 -5.11 10.56
N SER A 16 -0.85 -5.71 11.73
CA SER A 16 0.20 -5.96 12.71
C SER A 16 1.25 -6.96 12.20
N GLY A 17 2.39 -7.03 12.89
CA GLY A 17 3.56 -7.84 12.52
C GLY A 17 3.26 -9.33 12.32
N ASP A 18 2.19 -9.86 12.91
CA ASP A 18 1.72 -11.24 12.73
C ASP A 18 1.51 -11.63 11.24
N TRP A 19 1.28 -10.64 10.37
CA TRP A 19 1.05 -10.83 8.93
C TRP A 19 2.27 -10.47 8.06
N GLY A 20 3.26 -9.79 8.63
CA GLY A 20 4.45 -9.29 7.95
C GLY A 20 4.96 -7.99 8.57
N GLU A 21 6.24 -7.96 8.95
CA GLU A 21 6.90 -6.80 9.57
C GLU A 21 7.10 -5.65 8.58
N HIS A 22 7.36 -5.98 7.32
CA HIS A 22 7.66 -5.04 6.25
C HIS A 22 6.87 -5.37 4.98
N TRP A 23 6.45 -4.33 4.27
CA TRP A 23 5.65 -4.40 3.06
C TRP A 23 6.32 -3.62 1.94
N LEU A 24 6.44 -4.22 0.77
CA LEU A 24 6.98 -3.59 -0.44
C LEU A 24 5.84 -3.24 -1.41
N GLY A 25 5.90 -2.06 -2.02
CA GLY A 25 4.96 -1.64 -3.06
C GLY A 25 5.16 -2.41 -4.38
N VAL A 26 4.14 -3.12 -4.83
CA VAL A 26 4.17 -3.87 -6.09
C VAL A 26 3.48 -3.10 -7.21
N LEU A 27 2.37 -2.43 -6.89
CA LEU A 27 1.59 -1.65 -7.85
C LEU A 27 0.87 -0.52 -7.10
N ASP A 28 0.89 0.67 -7.69
CA ASP A 28 0.02 1.78 -7.32
C ASP A 28 -0.65 2.29 -8.61
N ALA A 29 -1.96 2.10 -8.72
CA ALA A 29 -2.71 2.49 -9.92
C ALA A 29 -2.88 4.02 -10.07
N SER A 30 -2.48 4.81 -9.06
CA SER A 30 -2.47 6.28 -9.14
C SER A 30 -1.17 6.85 -9.72
N ALA A 31 -0.11 6.05 -9.80
CA ALA A 31 1.17 6.43 -10.36
C ALA A 31 1.37 5.80 -11.76
N PRO A 32 2.23 6.39 -12.62
CA PRO A 32 2.72 5.69 -13.81
C PRO A 32 3.27 4.32 -13.43
N LEU A 33 2.98 3.30 -14.24
CA LEU A 33 3.50 1.94 -14.06
C LEU A 33 5.03 1.98 -14.03
N SER A 34 5.56 2.01 -12.82
CA SER A 34 6.98 1.89 -12.51
C SER A 34 7.27 0.41 -12.25
N GLU A 35 8.53 0.01 -12.34
CA GLU A 35 8.97 -1.26 -11.72
C GLU A 35 8.67 -1.24 -10.21
N GLU A 36 8.76 -2.40 -9.54
CA GLU A 36 8.46 -2.55 -8.12
C GLU A 36 8.95 -1.34 -7.30
N SER A 37 8.06 -0.77 -6.51
CA SER A 37 8.42 0.40 -5.70
C SER A 37 9.36 -0.05 -4.59
N ASP A 38 10.56 0.54 -4.52
CA ASP A 38 11.49 0.38 -3.40
C ASP A 38 10.94 0.93 -2.06
N ARG A 39 9.68 1.41 -2.05
CA ARG A 39 9.02 1.87 -0.84
C ARG A 39 8.69 0.68 0.06
N VAL A 40 9.45 0.58 1.15
CA VAL A 40 9.18 -0.32 2.27
C VAL A 40 8.35 0.40 3.33
N VAL A 41 7.26 -0.22 3.77
CA VAL A 41 6.33 0.29 4.79
C VAL A 41 6.26 -0.71 5.94
N LYS A 42 6.17 -0.24 7.19
CA LYS A 42 6.16 -1.13 8.36
C LYS A 42 4.76 -1.62 8.72
N ALA A 43 4.70 -2.74 9.44
CA ALA A 43 3.48 -3.18 10.11
C ALA A 43 2.89 -2.07 11.00
N GLY A 44 1.56 -1.94 10.99
CA GLY A 44 0.85 -0.90 11.75
C GLY A 44 1.04 0.53 11.26
N GLU A 45 1.86 0.76 10.23
CA GLU A 45 2.06 2.10 9.67
C GLU A 45 0.83 2.54 8.85
N GLN A 46 0.63 3.85 8.76
CA GLN A 46 -0.42 4.44 7.95
C GLN A 46 0.03 4.61 6.50
N PHE A 47 -0.84 4.25 5.56
CA PHE A 47 -0.61 4.36 4.13
C PHE A 47 -1.80 5.05 3.47
N GLN A 48 -1.57 6.22 2.85
CA GLN A 48 -2.58 6.92 2.08
C GLN A 48 -2.72 6.30 0.68
N VAL A 49 -3.96 6.02 0.28
CA VAL A 49 -4.33 5.59 -1.06
C VAL A 49 -5.21 6.65 -1.69
N GLU A 50 -4.83 7.10 -2.89
CA GLU A 50 -5.55 8.13 -3.63
C GLU A 50 -6.99 7.71 -3.96
N ALA A 51 -7.83 8.71 -4.24
CA ALA A 51 -9.22 8.49 -4.64
C ALA A 51 -9.31 7.55 -5.85
N ARG A 52 -10.27 6.61 -5.82
CA ARG A 52 -10.50 5.65 -6.92
C ARG A 52 -9.25 4.83 -7.31
N SER A 53 -8.32 4.58 -6.38
CA SER A 53 -7.08 3.86 -6.63
C SER A 53 -7.01 2.50 -5.94
N LEU A 54 -6.07 1.68 -6.41
CA LEU A 54 -5.70 0.39 -5.86
C LEU A 54 -4.18 0.34 -5.66
N VAL A 55 -3.76 -0.11 -4.47
CA VAL A 55 -2.37 -0.36 -4.14
C VAL A 55 -2.19 -1.82 -3.74
N LEU A 56 -1.24 -2.49 -4.40
CA LEU A 56 -0.82 -3.84 -4.06
C LEU A 56 0.50 -3.79 -3.31
N LEU A 57 0.49 -4.35 -2.12
CA LEU A 57 1.68 -4.55 -1.29
C LEU A 57 1.94 -6.06 -1.19
N ARG A 58 3.23 -6.43 -1.21
CA ARG A 58 3.68 -7.77 -0.82
C ARG A 58 4.53 -7.69 0.44
N ARG A 59 4.64 -8.78 1.19
CA ARG A 59 5.59 -8.86 2.29
C ARG A 59 7.03 -8.78 1.75
N ALA A 60 7.87 -7.96 2.38
CA ALA A 60 9.31 -8.03 2.18
C ALA A 60 9.85 -9.05 3.20
N ASP A 61 10.42 -10.13 2.72
CA ASP A 61 11.02 -11.16 3.59
C ASP A 61 12.27 -10.64 4.31
#